data_AF-A0A956KIA3-F1
#
_entry.id   AF-A0A956KIA3-F1
#
_cell.length_a   1.000
_cell.length_b   1.000
_cell.length_c   1.000
_cell.angle_alpha   90.00
_cell.angle_beta   90.00
_cell.angle_gamma   90.00
#
_symmetry.space_group_name_H-M   'P 1'
#
loop_
_entity.id
_entity.type
_entity.pdbx_description
1 polymer ?
#
loop_
_entity_poly.entity_id
_entity_poly.type
_entity_poly.pdbx_seq_one_letter_code
_entity_poly.pdbx_strand_id
1 'polypeptide(L)'
;MSGIVTHDGSTSGDEPVAAINVTSLIDIMFCLLIGFMVATPLANQEQVEIDVPKAPGIQITEEEFEYSVISVDAKGHVFIGSLPLDADKARWTEQLAANDKIKKDNMAFIQG
;
A
#
# COMPACT_ATOMS: atom_id res chain seq x y z
N MET A 1 74.24 -66.25 24.15
CA MET A 1 74.73 -64.88 23.91
C MET A 1 73.52 -64.05 23.53
N SER A 2 72.99 -63.32 24.51
CA SER A 2 71.66 -62.71 24.53
C SER A 2 71.78 -61.19 24.62
N GLY A 3 70.81 -60.47 24.06
CA GLY A 3 70.67 -59.01 24.15
C GLY A 3 71.54 -58.26 23.13
N ILE A 4 71.05 -57.29 22.39
CA ILE A 4 69.96 -56.35 22.67
C ILE A 4 69.53 -55.73 21.33
N VAL A 5 68.22 -55.74 21.06
CA VAL A 5 67.60 -54.89 20.04
C VAL A 5 67.36 -53.55 20.72
N THR A 6 68.08 -52.50 20.30
CA THR A 6 67.75 -51.13 20.70
C THR A 6 66.75 -50.58 19.70
N HIS A 7 65.48 -50.62 20.11
CA HIS A 7 64.37 -49.94 19.48
C HIS A 7 64.52 -48.44 19.76
N ASP A 8 64.97 -47.65 18.78
CA ASP A 8 64.87 -46.19 18.84
C ASP A 8 63.49 -45.79 18.33
N GLY A 9 62.60 -45.55 19.28
CA GLY A 9 61.34 -44.88 19.03
C GLY A 9 61.25 -43.66 19.93
N SER A 10 61.69 -42.49 19.45
CA SER A 10 61.09 -41.21 19.82
C SER A 10 61.66 -40.06 18.99
N THR A 11 60.94 -39.61 17.96
CA THR A 11 60.77 -38.18 17.69
C THR A 11 59.42 -37.99 17.02
N SER A 12 58.39 -38.00 17.86
CA SER A 12 57.11 -37.37 17.61
C SER A 12 57.34 -35.85 17.50
N GLY A 13 57.58 -35.39 16.28
CA GLY A 13 57.55 -33.97 15.91
C GLY A 13 56.21 -33.67 15.25
N ASP A 14 55.22 -33.44 16.09
CA ASP A 14 54.03 -32.60 15.91
C ASP A 14 53.80 -32.08 14.47
N GLU A 15 53.13 -32.87 13.61
CA GLU A 15 52.41 -32.27 12.50
C GLU A 15 51.20 -31.54 13.10
N PRO A 16 51.05 -30.21 12.89
CA PRO A 16 49.87 -29.52 13.36
C PRO A 16 48.70 -30.02 12.53
N VAL A 17 47.97 -31.01 13.05
CA VAL A 17 46.62 -31.32 12.58
C VAL A 17 45.78 -30.09 12.85
N ALA A 18 45.70 -29.22 11.84
CA ALA A 18 44.83 -28.07 11.85
C ALA A 18 43.40 -28.57 12.08
N ALA A 19 42.93 -28.47 13.33
CA ALA A 19 41.57 -28.81 13.68
C ALA A 19 40.65 -28.00 12.77
N ILE A 20 39.88 -28.69 11.91
CA ILE A 20 38.92 -28.01 11.05
C ILE A 20 37.88 -27.39 11.98
N ASN A 21 37.74 -26.06 11.93
CA ASN A 21 36.72 -25.34 12.69
C ASN A 21 35.34 -25.60 12.07
N VAL A 22 34.74 -26.73 12.45
CA VAL A 22 33.39 -27.14 12.01
C VAL A 22 32.36 -26.08 12.37
N THR A 23 32.53 -25.35 13.47
CA THR A 23 31.66 -24.23 13.87
C THR A 23 31.64 -23.12 12.83
N SER A 24 32.80 -22.70 12.32
CA SER A 24 32.89 -21.69 11.27
C SER A 24 32.38 -22.20 9.92
N LEU A 25 32.50 -23.51 9.66
CA LEU A 25 31.98 -24.13 8.44
C LEU A 25 30.45 -24.18 8.44
N ILE A 26 29.83 -24.54 9.57
CA ILE A 26 28.38 -24.59 9.72
C ILE A 26 27.77 -23.19 9.57
N ASP A 27 28.44 -22.14 10.07
CA ASP A 27 27.98 -20.75 9.92
C ASP A 27 27.89 -20.33 8.45
N ILE A 28 28.92 -20.66 7.64
CA ILE A 28 28.91 -20.41 6.20
C ILE A 28 27.75 -21.16 5.53
N MET A 29 27.52 -22.43 5.90
CA MET A 29 26.41 -23.22 5.35
C MET A 29 25.04 -22.61 5.71
N PHE A 30 24.84 -22.17 6.96
CA PHE A 30 23.61 -21.51 7.38
C PHE A 30 23.41 -20.16 6.71
N CYS A 31 24.47 -19.37 6.56
CA CYS A 31 24.44 -18.10 5.84
C CYS A 31 23.99 -18.27 4.39
N LEU A 32 24.46 -19.32 3.70
CA LEU A 32 24.04 -19.64 2.34
C LEU A 32 22.56 -20.08 2.27
N LEU A 33 22.11 -20.91 3.22
CA LEU A 33 20.70 -21.33 3.28
C LEU A 33 19.74 -20.17 3.53
N ILE A 34 20.09 -19.27 4.45
CA ILE A 34 19.30 -18.05 4.71
C ILE A 34 19.31 -17.14 3.49
N GLY A 35 20.46 -16.98 2.83
CA GLY A 35 20.57 -16.20 1.60
C GLY A 35 19.65 -16.70 0.49
N PHE A 36 19.59 -18.03 0.29
CA PHE A 36 18.67 -18.63 -0.68
C PHE A 36 17.20 -18.50 -0.27
N MET A 37 16.86 -18.65 1.00
CA MET A 37 15.49 -18.49 1.52
C MET A 37 14.97 -17.04 1.37
N VAL A 38 15.84 -16.04 1.57
CA VAL A 38 15.50 -14.61 1.45
C VAL A 38 15.46 -14.14 -0.01
N ALA A 39 16.14 -14.81 -0.94
CA ALA A 39 16.10 -14.46 -2.36
C ALA A 39 14.73 -14.77 -3.02
N THR A 40 14.02 -15.80 -2.56
CA THR A 40 12.73 -16.22 -3.13
C THR A 40 11.59 -15.19 -3.04
N PRO A 41 11.34 -14.48 -1.91
CA PRO A 41 10.26 -13.48 -1.83
C PRO A 41 10.41 -12.30 -2.82
N LEU A 42 11.61 -12.05 -3.36
CA LEU A 42 11.80 -11.04 -4.42
C LEU A 42 11.31 -11.51 -5.79
N ALA A 43 11.27 -12.82 -6.05
CA ALA A 43 10.87 -13.36 -7.35
C ALA A 43 9.35 -13.29 -7.56
N ASN A 44 8.56 -13.24 -6.48
CA ASN A 44 7.11 -13.29 -6.50
C ASN A 44 6.50 -11.99 -5.95
N GLN A 45 6.99 -10.83 -6.41
CA GLN A 45 6.22 -9.61 -6.25
C GLN A 45 4.97 -9.76 -7.13
N GLU A 46 3.90 -10.31 -6.54
CA GLU A 46 2.59 -10.38 -7.16
C GLU A 46 2.19 -8.95 -7.53
N GLN A 47 2.34 -8.62 -8.81
CA GLN A 47 1.80 -7.40 -9.39
C GLN A 47 0.27 -7.53 -9.28
N VAL A 48 -0.28 -7.10 -8.16
CA VAL A 48 -1.72 -6.89 -8.05
C VAL A 48 -2.03 -5.75 -9.01
N GLU A 49 -2.68 -6.08 -10.12
CA GLU A 49 -3.20 -5.10 -11.07
C GLU A 49 -4.34 -4.35 -10.36
N ILE A 50 -4.00 -3.18 -9.81
CA ILE A 50 -5.00 -2.28 -9.24
C ILE A 50 -5.61 -1.53 -10.43
N ASP A 51 -6.78 -1.96 -10.87
CA ASP A 51 -7.62 -1.17 -11.77
C ASP A 51 -8.13 0.04 -10.98
N VAL A 52 -7.52 1.19 -11.21
CA VAL A 52 -8.00 2.46 -10.66
C VAL A 52 -9.18 2.89 -11.52
N PRO A 53 -10.42 2.90 -11.00
CA PRO A 53 -11.57 3.31 -11.77
C PRO A 53 -11.41 4.78 -12.14
N LYS A 54 -11.17 5.04 -13.43
CA LYS A 54 -11.21 6.40 -13.98
C LYS A 54 -12.68 6.78 -14.11
N ALA A 55 -13.21 7.45 -13.09
CA ALA A 55 -14.47 8.17 -13.26
C ALA A 55 -14.25 9.19 -14.38
N PRO A 56 -15.04 9.19 -15.46
CA PRO A 56 -15.04 10.28 -16.41
C PRO A 56 -15.53 11.50 -15.64
N GLY A 57 -14.59 12.31 -15.14
CA GLY A 57 -14.91 13.62 -14.59
C GLY A 57 -15.53 14.42 -15.72
N ILE A 58 -16.86 14.57 -15.68
CA ILE A 58 -17.54 15.54 -16.53
C ILE A 58 -16.89 16.87 -16.15
N GLN A 59 -16.24 17.52 -17.12
CA GLN A 59 -15.70 18.86 -16.94
C GLN A 59 -16.89 19.82 -16.87
N ILE A 60 -17.48 19.90 -15.68
CA ILE A 60 -18.44 20.92 -15.32
C ILE A 60 -17.67 22.20 -15.05
N THR A 61 -18.20 23.31 -15.56
CA THR A 61 -17.65 24.63 -15.24
C THR A 61 -17.88 24.93 -13.76
N GLU A 62 -17.05 25.79 -13.16
CA GLU A 62 -17.15 26.14 -11.74
C GLU A 62 -18.53 26.76 -11.41
N GLU A 63 -19.07 27.57 -12.32
CA GLU A 63 -20.45 28.08 -12.22
C GLU A 63 -21.50 26.96 -12.29
N GLU A 64 -21.31 25.95 -13.15
CA GLU A 64 -22.26 24.85 -13.31
C GLU A 64 -22.25 23.93 -12.09
N PHE A 65 -21.09 23.73 -11.47
CA PHE A 65 -20.99 23.05 -10.19
C PHE A 65 -21.69 23.84 -9.07
N GLU A 66 -21.44 25.14 -8.95
CA GLU A 66 -22.04 25.96 -7.90
C GLU A 66 -23.57 25.94 -7.97
N TYR A 67 -24.17 26.05 -9.16
CA TYR A 67 -25.63 26.00 -9.31
C TYR A 67 -26.25 24.60 -9.28
N SER A 68 -25.44 23.53 -9.25
CA SER A 68 -25.90 22.12 -9.16
C SER A 68 -25.81 21.56 -7.72
N VAL A 69 -25.10 22.24 -6.82
CA VAL A 69 -24.96 21.81 -5.42
C VAL A 69 -26.12 22.32 -4.57
N ILE A 70 -26.81 21.41 -3.87
CA ILE A 70 -27.81 21.69 -2.86
C ILE A 70 -27.18 21.44 -1.48
N SER A 71 -27.06 22.48 -0.67
CA SER A 71 -26.45 22.40 0.66
C SER A 71 -27.49 22.56 1.76
N VAL A 72 -27.35 21.83 2.86
CA VAL A 72 -28.21 21.95 4.05
C VAL A 72 -27.37 22.30 5.28
N ASP A 73 -27.64 23.45 5.92
CA ASP A 73 -27.00 23.84 7.18
C ASP A 73 -27.56 23.03 8.36
N ALA A 74 -26.81 22.93 9.47
CA ALA A 74 -27.20 22.24 10.70
C ALA A 74 -28.51 22.77 11.33
N LYS A 75 -28.92 24.00 10.94
CA LYS A 75 -30.20 24.61 11.32
C LYS A 75 -31.37 24.21 10.40
N GLY A 76 -31.12 23.44 9.35
CA GLY A 76 -32.11 23.00 8.37
C GLY A 76 -32.39 23.99 7.24
N HIS A 77 -31.58 25.04 7.08
CA HIS A 77 -31.67 25.95 5.94
C HIS A 77 -31.06 25.30 4.70
N VAL A 78 -31.75 25.43 3.56
CA VAL A 78 -31.33 24.83 2.28
C VAL A 78 -30.84 25.91 1.33
N PHE A 79 -29.76 25.62 0.61
CA PHE A 79 -29.11 26.53 -0.33
C PHE A 79 -28.90 25.83 -1.67
N ILE A 80 -28.94 26.57 -2.77
CA ILE A 80 -28.44 26.13 -4.08
C ILE A 80 -27.20 26.96 -4.39
N GLY A 81 -26.03 26.33 -4.37
CA GLY A 81 -24.74 27.03 -4.38
C GLY A 81 -24.67 28.03 -3.23
N SER A 82 -24.59 29.32 -3.57
CA SER A 82 -24.58 30.43 -2.62
C SER A 82 -25.97 31.06 -2.35
N LEU A 83 -27.03 30.62 -3.04
CA LEU A 83 -28.38 31.21 -2.93
C LEU A 83 -29.23 30.48 -1.87
N PRO A 84 -29.72 31.17 -0.81
CA PRO A 84 -30.66 30.56 0.13
C PRO A 84 -32.03 30.33 -0.51
N LEU A 85 -32.59 29.14 -0.29
CA LEU A 85 -33.98 28.83 -0.61
C LEU A 85 -34.91 29.34 0.50
N ASP A 86 -36.18 29.56 0.14
CA ASP A 86 -37.22 30.02 1.07
C ASP A 86 -37.42 29.03 2.23
N ALA A 87 -37.96 29.46 3.37
CA ALA A 87 -38.30 28.53 4.45
C ALA A 87 -39.52 27.66 4.08
N ASP A 88 -40.35 28.13 3.15
CA ASP A 88 -41.51 27.40 2.66
C ASP A 88 -41.12 26.37 1.58
N LYS A 89 -41.23 25.09 1.95
CA LYS A 89 -40.94 23.95 1.07
C LYS A 89 -41.83 23.90 -0.17
N ALA A 90 -43.02 24.48 -0.13
CA ALA A 90 -43.89 24.53 -1.31
C ALA A 90 -43.28 25.38 -2.43
N ARG A 91 -42.47 26.38 -2.07
CA ARG A 91 -41.79 27.28 -3.01
C ARG A 91 -40.48 26.71 -3.54
N TRP A 92 -39.94 25.66 -2.92
CA TRP A 92 -38.73 25.01 -3.39
C TRP A 92 -38.92 24.43 -4.78
N THR A 93 -40.08 23.85 -5.07
CA THR A 93 -40.36 23.32 -6.42
C THR A 93 -40.30 24.41 -7.49
N GLU A 94 -40.81 25.61 -7.20
CA GLU A 94 -40.73 26.76 -8.11
C GLU A 94 -39.28 27.27 -8.24
N GLN A 95 -38.55 27.36 -7.13
CA GLN A 95 -37.17 27.89 -7.11
C GLN A 95 -36.15 26.91 -7.73
N LEU A 96 -36.33 25.60 -7.55
CA LEU A 96 -35.54 24.57 -8.22
C LEU A 96 -35.91 24.48 -9.70
N ALA A 97 -37.19 24.60 -10.05
CA ALA A 97 -37.63 24.57 -11.45
C ALA A 97 -37.25 25.82 -12.23
N ALA A 98 -37.08 26.96 -11.55
CA ALA A 98 -36.56 28.20 -12.11
C ALA A 98 -35.05 28.15 -12.39
N ASN A 99 -34.32 27.19 -11.80
CA ASN A 99 -32.91 27.01 -12.06
C ASN A 99 -32.72 26.07 -13.26
N ASP A 100 -32.62 26.67 -14.46
CA ASP A 100 -32.49 25.96 -15.74
C ASP A 100 -31.32 24.95 -15.77
N LYS A 101 -30.31 25.13 -14.91
CA LYS A 101 -29.12 24.25 -14.85
C LYS A 101 -29.40 22.89 -14.20
N ILE A 102 -30.15 22.83 -13.10
CA ILE A 102 -30.56 21.55 -12.45
C ILE A 102 -31.41 20.71 -13.41
N LYS A 103 -32.21 21.39 -14.24
CA LYS A 103 -33.09 20.75 -15.22
C LYS A 103 -32.35 20.20 -16.44
N LYS A 104 -31.24 20.85 -16.82
CA LYS A 104 -30.43 20.47 -17.99
C LYS A 104 -29.60 19.21 -17.73
N ASP A 105 -29.05 19.08 -16.53
CA ASP A 105 -28.18 17.95 -16.20
C ASP A 105 -28.92 16.83 -15.46
N ASN A 106 -30.13 17.10 -14.96
CA ASN A 106 -30.95 16.16 -14.16
C ASN A 106 -30.18 15.54 -12.97
N MET A 107 -29.12 16.22 -12.53
CA MET A 107 -28.21 15.82 -11.47
C MET A 107 -28.04 17.01 -10.52
N ALA A 108 -28.25 16.76 -9.24
CA ALA A 108 -27.98 17.69 -8.15
C ALA A 108 -27.10 17.00 -7.12
N PHE A 109 -26.08 17.69 -6.63
CA PHE A 109 -25.16 17.17 -5.61
C PHE A 109 -25.65 17.63 -4.24
N ILE A 110 -25.89 16.71 -3.31
CA ILE A 110 -26.35 17.04 -1.96
C ILE A 110 -25.15 17.09 -1.01
N GLN A 111 -24.95 18.23 -0.36
CA GLN A 111 -23.96 18.41 0.69
C GLN A 111 -24.67 18.75 2.01
N GLY A 112 -24.23 18.13 3.11
CA GLY A 112 -24.76 18.35 4.46
C GLY A 112 -23.67 18.55 5.48
#